data_AF-A0A382XZC6-F1
#
_entry.id   AF-A0A382XZC6-F1
#
_cell.length_a   1.000
_cell.length_b   1.000
_cell.length_c   1.000
_cell.angle_alpha   90.00
_cell.angle_beta   90.00
_cell.angle_gamma   90.00
#
_symmetry.space_group_name_H-M   'P 1'
#
loop_
_entity.id
_entity.type
_entity.pdbx_description
1 polymer ?
#
loop_
_entity_poly.entity_id
_entity_poly.type
_entity_poly.pdbx_seq_one_letter_code
_entity_poly.pdbx_strand_id
1 'polypeptide(L)'
;MAEPTPEQPQTEDQPAALEGGDYEIIRQRLLKQGQVLRERMDRLDAHRREVFGSIELGILKADRVSTEHNCVPRDMIQLGQSDGRKCPSCGHMHPDDHATVCGSCGAPEETLVAVSKKRFLFGFNVRFGLKETCDLSDVFAIYEYDKAEGVFLEQSLDPLRDATFEESFKRLYKVYDKTVFTK
;
A
#
# COMPACT_ATOMS: atom_id res chain seq x y z
N MET A 1 76.24 21.16 -7.88
CA MET A 1 75.26 20.79 -6.85
C MET A 1 74.17 21.85 -6.89
N ALA A 2 72.98 21.71 -7.47
CA ALA A 2 72.19 20.58 -7.95
C ALA A 2 71.51 21.03 -9.28
N GLU A 3 71.69 20.28 -10.36
CA GLU A 3 70.67 19.42 -11.00
C GLU A 3 69.42 20.17 -11.52
N PRO A 4 69.24 20.25 -12.85
CA PRO A 4 67.94 20.48 -13.47
C PRO A 4 67.26 19.12 -13.71
N THR A 5 66.11 18.88 -13.11
CA THR A 5 65.33 17.63 -13.26
C THR A 5 63.86 17.93 -13.00
N PRO A 6 62.88 17.28 -13.68
CA PRO A 6 62.77 16.92 -15.09
C PRO A 6 61.40 17.34 -15.68
N GLU A 7 61.27 17.19 -17.00
CA GLU A 7 60.01 17.27 -17.75
C GLU A 7 58.89 16.45 -17.09
N GLN A 8 57.70 17.04 -17.00
CA GLN A 8 56.48 16.31 -16.69
C GLN A 8 56.01 15.52 -17.92
N PRO A 9 55.71 14.22 -17.80
CA PRO A 9 55.23 13.42 -18.91
C PRO A 9 53.80 13.85 -19.28
N GLN A 10 53.62 14.18 -20.55
CA GLN A 10 52.32 14.36 -21.17
C GLN A 10 51.55 13.04 -20.99
N THR A 11 50.51 13.09 -20.16
CA THR A 11 49.58 11.97 -20.03
C THR A 11 48.79 11.90 -21.32
N GLU A 12 48.88 10.73 -21.94
CA GLU A 12 48.11 10.32 -23.10
C GLU A 12 46.62 10.55 -22.87
N ASP A 13 45.98 11.25 -23.79
CA ASP A 13 44.55 11.05 -24.05
C ASP A 13 44.39 11.01 -25.58
N GLN A 14 44.93 9.94 -26.17
CA GLN A 14 44.44 9.49 -27.47
C GLN A 14 43.06 8.87 -27.17
N PRO A 15 41.95 9.45 -27.67
CA PRO A 15 40.70 8.72 -27.64
C PRO A 15 40.94 7.47 -28.48
N ALA A 16 40.93 6.32 -27.83
CA ALA A 16 41.01 5.01 -28.44
C ALA A 16 39.80 4.84 -29.39
N ALA A 17 39.94 5.37 -30.60
CA ALA A 17 38.95 5.38 -31.67
C ALA A 17 38.79 4.00 -32.34
N LEU A 18 39.05 2.92 -31.59
CA LEU A 18 38.94 1.54 -32.02
C LEU A 18 38.09 0.66 -31.07
N GLU A 19 37.65 1.16 -29.91
CA GLU A 19 36.77 0.40 -28.99
C GLU A 19 35.28 0.80 -29.04
N GLY A 20 34.95 1.92 -29.68
CA GLY A 20 33.56 2.38 -29.82
C GLY A 20 32.70 1.48 -30.72
N GLY A 21 33.31 0.72 -31.64
CA GLY A 21 32.60 -0.12 -32.60
C GLY A 21 31.94 -1.34 -31.96
N ASP A 22 32.69 -2.11 -31.18
CA ASP A 22 32.22 -3.38 -30.61
C ASP A 22 31.16 -3.15 -29.52
N TYR A 23 31.37 -2.17 -28.64
CA TYR A 23 30.37 -1.79 -27.64
C TYR A 23 29.07 -1.32 -28.28
N GLU A 24 29.13 -0.44 -29.28
CA GLU A 24 27.93 0.07 -29.94
C GLU A 24 27.17 -1.04 -30.70
N ILE A 25 27.90 -1.98 -31.32
CA ILE A 25 27.31 -3.15 -31.97
C ILE A 25 26.60 -4.05 -30.96
N ILE A 26 27.23 -4.36 -29.81
CA ILE A 26 26.61 -5.18 -28.75
C ILE A 26 25.38 -4.47 -28.19
N ARG A 27 25.46 -3.16 -27.93
CA ARG A 27 24.35 -2.34 -27.45
C ARG A 27 23.17 -2.36 -28.40
N GLN A 28 23.39 -2.16 -29.70
CA GLN A 28 22.35 -2.21 -30.73
C GLN A 28 21.67 -3.59 -30.78
N ARG A 29 22.45 -4.68 -30.67
CA ARG A 29 21.91 -6.04 -30.64
C ARG A 29 21.04 -6.28 -29.41
N LEU A 30 21.48 -5.86 -28.23
CA LEU A 30 20.72 -6.00 -26.98
C LEU A 30 19.42 -5.18 -27.02
N LEU A 31 19.47 -3.95 -27.56
CA LEU A 31 18.27 -3.13 -27.74
C LEU A 31 17.26 -3.78 -28.70
N LYS A 32 17.75 -4.34 -29.81
CA LYS A 32 16.92 -5.06 -30.79
C LYS A 32 16.29 -6.31 -30.18
N GLN A 33 17.04 -7.10 -29.42
CA GLN A 33 16.50 -8.25 -28.69
C GLN A 33 15.48 -7.83 -27.63
N GLY A 34 15.73 -6.73 -26.92
CA GLY A 34 14.80 -6.16 -25.96
C GLY A 34 13.48 -5.70 -26.60
N GLN A 35 13.52 -5.13 -27.81
CA GLN A 35 12.32 -4.81 -28.59
C GLN A 35 11.53 -6.07 -28.95
N VAL A 36 12.20 -7.09 -29.49
CA VAL A 36 11.56 -8.37 -29.84
C VAL A 36 10.90 -9.02 -28.62
N LEU A 37 11.55 -8.97 -27.45
CA LEU A 37 10.99 -9.52 -26.23
C LEU A 37 9.75 -8.74 -25.76
N ARG A 38 9.80 -7.40 -25.81
CA ARG A 38 8.64 -6.56 -25.48
C ARG A 38 7.45 -6.85 -26.38
N GLU A 39 7.66 -6.91 -27.69
CA GLU A 39 6.57 -7.25 -28.64
C GLU A 39 5.95 -8.62 -28.36
N ARG A 40 6.75 -9.60 -27.92
CA ARG A 40 6.24 -10.92 -27.53
C ARG A 40 5.45 -10.86 -26.22
N MET A 41 5.90 -10.08 -25.24
CA MET A 41 5.15 -9.86 -24.00
C MET A 41 3.82 -9.16 -24.30
N ASP A 42 3.83 -8.11 -25.11
CA ASP A 42 2.62 -7.35 -25.45
C ASP A 42 1.58 -8.25 -26.13
N ARG A 43 2.03 -9.15 -27.02
CA ARG A 43 1.18 -10.14 -27.67
C ARG A 43 0.60 -11.15 -26.67
N LEU A 44 1.43 -11.64 -25.74
CA LEU A 44 1.00 -12.56 -24.70
C LEU A 44 -0.04 -11.88 -23.79
N ASP A 45 0.19 -10.62 -23.40
CA ASP A 45 -0.73 -9.85 -22.59
C ASP A 45 -2.03 -9.55 -23.32
N ALA A 46 -2.00 -9.25 -24.63
CA ALA A 46 -3.21 -9.10 -25.43
C ALA A 46 -4.05 -10.39 -25.44
N HIS A 47 -3.40 -11.53 -25.68
CA HIS A 47 -4.07 -12.84 -25.64
C HIS A 47 -4.57 -13.18 -24.22
N ARG A 48 -3.83 -12.79 -23.19
CA ARG A 48 -4.26 -12.93 -21.79
C ARG A 48 -5.52 -12.12 -21.52
N ARG A 49 -5.59 -10.87 -22.00
CA ARG A 49 -6.79 -10.02 -21.84
C ARG A 49 -7.98 -10.56 -22.62
N GLU A 50 -7.77 -11.15 -23.79
CA GLU A 50 -8.84 -11.76 -24.58
C GLU A 50 -9.43 -12.99 -23.87
N VAL A 51 -8.58 -13.89 -23.36
CA VAL A 51 -9.02 -15.14 -22.72
C VAL A 51 -9.59 -14.91 -21.32
N PHE A 52 -8.93 -14.09 -20.51
CA PHE A 52 -9.27 -13.91 -19.09
C PHE A 52 -10.10 -12.65 -18.83
N GLY A 53 -10.35 -11.83 -19.85
CA GLY A 53 -10.86 -10.47 -19.71
C GLY A 53 -9.79 -9.51 -19.19
N SER A 54 -10.07 -8.21 -19.31
CA SER A 54 -9.32 -7.17 -18.61
C SER A 54 -10.27 -6.38 -17.73
N ILE A 55 -9.96 -6.30 -16.43
CA ILE A 55 -10.51 -5.25 -15.59
C ILE A 55 -9.56 -4.07 -15.77
N GLU A 56 -9.96 -3.09 -16.57
CA GLU A 56 -9.23 -1.83 -16.65
C GLU A 56 -9.41 -1.08 -15.33
N LEU A 57 -8.41 -1.24 -14.45
CA LEU A 57 -8.34 -0.49 -13.22
C LEU A 57 -7.80 0.91 -13.54
N GLY A 58 -8.71 1.84 -13.78
CA GLY A 58 -8.40 3.26 -13.84
C GLY A 58 -8.30 3.85 -12.44
N ILE A 59 -7.36 4.79 -12.23
CA ILE A 59 -7.35 5.60 -11.01
C ILE A 59 -8.58 6.50 -11.05
N LEU A 60 -9.59 6.19 -10.25
CA LEU A 60 -10.81 7.00 -10.18
C LEU A 60 -10.56 8.34 -9.50
N LYS A 61 -9.73 8.34 -8.45
CA LYS A 61 -9.37 9.52 -7.68
C LYS A 61 -8.03 9.27 -6.99
N ALA A 62 -7.16 10.29 -6.98
CA ALA A 62 -6.01 10.33 -6.10
C ALA A 62 -6.33 11.31 -4.99
N ASP A 63 -6.30 10.84 -3.75
CA ASP A 63 -6.49 11.67 -2.57
C ASP A 63 -5.25 11.61 -1.68
N ARG A 64 -4.97 12.69 -0.97
CA ARG A 64 -3.82 12.78 -0.07
C ARG A 64 -4.30 12.65 1.36
N VAL A 65 -4.04 11.49 1.95
CA VAL A 65 -4.19 11.30 3.39
C VAL A 65 -2.97 11.88 4.08
N SER A 66 -3.17 12.89 4.93
CA SER A 66 -2.12 13.44 5.79
C SER A 66 -2.33 12.93 7.20
N THR A 67 -1.27 12.36 7.79
CA THR A 67 -1.26 11.94 9.20
C THR A 67 -0.56 13.01 10.04
N GLU A 68 -0.95 13.13 11.30
CA GLU A 68 -0.22 13.99 12.28
C GLU A 68 1.13 13.37 12.68
N HIS A 69 1.30 12.07 12.46
CA HIS A 69 2.48 11.29 12.85
C HIS A 69 3.54 11.23 11.74
N ASN A 70 4.82 11.28 12.12
CA ASN A 70 5.97 11.07 11.22
C ASN A 70 6.14 9.58 10.89
N CYS A 71 5.28 9.09 10.01
CA CYS A 71 5.19 7.67 9.68
C CYS A 71 5.31 7.44 8.17
N VAL A 72 5.69 6.22 7.79
CA VAL A 72 5.74 5.79 6.38
C VAL A 72 4.59 4.81 6.15
N PRO A 73 3.63 5.10 5.24
CA PRO A 73 2.55 4.17 4.95
C PRO A 73 3.12 2.86 4.37
N ARG A 74 2.63 1.72 4.86
CA ARG A 74 3.09 0.40 4.42
C ARG A 74 2.01 -0.41 3.76
N ASP A 75 0.84 -0.48 4.40
CA ASP A 75 -0.27 -1.25 3.85
C ASP A 75 -1.61 -0.64 4.23
N MET A 76 -2.62 -0.98 3.43
CA MET A 76 -4.00 -0.58 3.60
C MET A 76 -4.88 -1.79 3.34
N ILE A 77 -5.67 -2.17 4.35
CA ILE A 77 -6.65 -3.24 4.24
C ILE A 77 -8.05 -2.69 4.41
N GLN A 78 -8.98 -3.12 3.56
CA GLN A 78 -10.38 -2.82 3.76
C GLN A 78 -10.91 -3.65 4.93
N LEU A 79 -11.42 -2.98 5.96
CA LEU A 79 -12.12 -3.64 7.05
C LEU A 79 -13.52 -3.98 6.56
N GLY A 80 -13.72 -5.25 6.21
CA GLY A 80 -15.04 -5.81 5.98
C GLY A 80 -15.70 -6.08 7.31
N GLN A 81 -16.46 -5.13 7.86
CA GLN A 81 -17.37 -5.42 8.96
C GLN A 81 -18.75 -4.81 8.71
N SER A 82 -19.75 -5.68 8.76
CA SER A 82 -21.16 -5.41 8.92
C SER A 82 -21.36 -4.62 10.22
N ASP A 83 -21.51 -3.29 10.15
CA ASP A 83 -21.97 -2.47 11.29
C ASP A 83 -23.45 -2.72 11.61
N GLY A 84 -23.85 -3.97 11.53
CA GLY A 84 -25.21 -4.43 11.64
C GLY A 84 -25.96 -4.45 10.31
N ARG A 85 -27.02 -5.24 10.33
CA ARG A 85 -27.96 -5.38 9.23
C ARG A 85 -29.12 -4.41 9.42
N LYS A 86 -29.39 -3.55 8.43
CA LYS A 86 -30.53 -2.63 8.49
C LYS A 86 -31.79 -3.39 8.09
N CYS A 87 -32.79 -3.42 8.97
CA CYS A 87 -34.08 -4.01 8.62
C CYS A 87 -34.77 -3.13 7.55
N PRO A 88 -35.15 -3.67 6.38
CA PRO A 88 -35.83 -2.89 5.35
C PRO A 88 -37.24 -2.45 5.77
N SER A 89 -37.88 -3.19 6.68
CA SER A 89 -39.26 -2.93 7.11
C SER A 89 -39.37 -1.81 8.15
N CYS A 90 -38.44 -1.73 9.10
CA CYS A 90 -38.51 -0.75 10.20
C CYS A 90 -37.30 0.18 10.31
N GLY A 91 -36.23 -0.07 9.53
CA GLY A 91 -35.02 0.75 9.52
C GLY A 91 -34.10 0.59 10.75
N HIS A 92 -34.45 -0.26 11.71
CA HIS A 92 -33.60 -0.55 12.88
C HIS A 92 -32.30 -1.26 12.47
N MET A 93 -31.19 -0.90 13.11
CA MET A 93 -29.89 -1.57 12.96
C MET A 93 -29.78 -2.71 13.98
N HIS A 94 -29.44 -3.91 13.49
CA HIS A 94 -29.17 -5.08 14.33
C HIS A 94 -27.66 -5.31 14.44
N PRO A 95 -27.05 -5.24 15.63
CA PRO A 95 -25.60 -5.40 15.81
C PRO A 95 -25.10 -6.85 15.70
N ASP A 96 -25.99 -7.84 15.85
CA ASP A 96 -25.60 -9.27 15.94
C ASP A 96 -26.03 -10.10 14.73
N ASP A 97 -25.14 -11.00 14.30
CA ASP A 97 -25.40 -11.97 13.23
C ASP A 97 -26.28 -13.16 13.65
N HIS A 98 -26.82 -13.16 14.88
CA HIS A 98 -27.53 -14.30 15.48
C HIS A 98 -29.04 -14.08 15.74
N ALA A 99 -29.61 -12.93 15.37
CA ALA A 99 -31.03 -12.67 15.59
C ALA A 99 -31.89 -13.14 14.41
N THR A 100 -32.48 -14.34 14.51
CA THR A 100 -33.33 -14.98 13.48
C THR A 100 -34.54 -14.14 13.05
N VAL A 101 -34.92 -13.15 13.86
CA VAL A 101 -36.07 -12.26 13.60
C VAL A 101 -35.81 -10.87 14.20
N CYS A 102 -36.21 -9.83 13.48
CA CYS A 102 -36.21 -8.47 14.03
C CYS A 102 -37.22 -8.35 15.18
N GLY A 103 -36.77 -8.13 16.42
CA GLY A 103 -37.64 -8.03 17.60
C GLY A 103 -38.65 -6.87 17.59
N SER A 104 -38.50 -5.88 16.70
CA SER A 104 -39.42 -4.75 16.58
C SER A 104 -40.52 -4.94 15.52
N CYS A 105 -40.28 -5.72 14.45
CA CYS A 105 -41.22 -5.85 13.34
C CYS A 105 -41.46 -7.28 12.85
N GLY A 106 -40.78 -8.28 13.41
CA GLY A 106 -40.94 -9.70 13.06
C GLY A 106 -40.44 -10.09 11.66
N ALA A 107 -39.67 -9.23 10.98
CA ALA A 107 -39.12 -9.54 9.66
C ALA A 107 -38.06 -10.66 9.73
N PRO A 108 -38.12 -11.67 8.83
CA PRO A 108 -37.13 -12.75 8.73
C PRO A 108 -35.79 -12.23 8.17
N GLU A 109 -34.67 -12.84 8.61
CA GLU A 109 -33.29 -12.39 8.30
C GLU A 109 -32.92 -12.37 6.81
N GLU A 110 -33.64 -13.10 5.95
CA GLU A 110 -33.29 -13.27 4.53
C GLU A 110 -33.39 -11.98 3.69
N THR A 111 -33.95 -10.88 4.25
CA THR A 111 -34.09 -9.58 3.56
C THR A 111 -33.18 -8.50 4.12
N LEU A 112 -32.13 -8.86 4.84
CA LEU A 112 -31.25 -7.89 5.47
C LEU A 112 -30.18 -7.37 4.51
N VAL A 113 -30.13 -6.04 4.36
CA VAL A 113 -29.12 -5.36 3.54
C VAL A 113 -27.91 -5.03 4.41
N ALA A 114 -26.75 -5.55 4.05
CA ALA A 114 -25.48 -5.18 4.67
C ALA A 114 -25.16 -3.71 4.35
N VAL A 115 -25.20 -2.86 5.38
CA VAL A 115 -24.68 -1.50 5.29
C VAL A 115 -23.17 -1.61 5.48
N SER A 116 -22.45 -1.80 4.38
CA SER A 116 -20.99 -1.82 4.40
C SER A 116 -20.47 -0.39 4.43
N LYS A 117 -20.14 0.11 5.63
CA LYS A 117 -19.25 1.26 5.72
C LYS A 117 -17.89 0.87 5.15
N LYS A 118 -17.40 1.62 4.17
CA LYS A 118 -16.11 1.36 3.52
C LYS A 118 -14.98 1.86 4.43
N ARG A 119 -14.74 1.12 5.52
CA ARG A 119 -13.65 1.40 6.45
C ARG A 119 -12.36 0.75 5.94
N PHE A 120 -11.26 1.46 6.12
CA PHE A 120 -9.92 1.06 5.74
C PHE A 120 -9.03 1.20 6.96
N LEU A 121 -8.30 0.14 7.27
CA LEU A 121 -7.22 0.18 8.25
C LEU A 121 -5.92 0.45 7.52
N PHE A 122 -5.24 1.50 7.93
CA PHE A 122 -3.91 1.85 7.45
C PHE A 122 -2.89 1.44 8.50
N GLY A 123 -1.85 0.75 8.03
CA GLY A 123 -0.67 0.42 8.81
C GLY A 123 0.50 1.30 8.40
N PHE A 124 1.16 1.89 9.39
CA PHE A 124 2.33 2.73 9.20
C PHE A 124 3.53 2.16 9.94
N ASN A 125 4.72 2.33 9.36
CA ASN A 125 5.96 2.18 10.11
C ASN A 125 6.33 3.53 10.73
N VAL A 126 6.53 3.53 12.05
CA VAL A 126 6.96 4.70 12.80
C VAL A 126 8.45 4.96 12.54
N ARG A 127 8.81 6.21 12.27
CA ARG A 127 10.21 6.64 12.37
C ARG A 127 10.43 7.15 13.79
N PHE A 128 11.05 6.32 14.63
CA PHE A 128 11.45 6.71 15.98
C PHE A 128 12.44 7.88 15.88
N GLY A 129 11.93 9.09 16.14
CA GLY A 129 12.74 10.29 16.32
C GLY A 129 13.13 10.41 17.78
N LEU A 130 12.49 11.34 18.49
CA LEU A 130 12.72 11.62 19.92
C LEU A 130 11.72 10.91 20.85
N LYS A 131 10.75 10.14 20.32
CA LYS A 131 9.76 9.41 21.12
C LYS A 131 10.29 8.02 21.46
N GLU A 132 10.28 7.69 22.76
CA GLU A 132 10.61 6.34 23.27
C GLU A 132 9.37 5.43 23.41
N THR A 133 8.17 6.00 23.33
CA THR A 133 6.90 5.27 23.47
C THR A 133 6.17 5.17 22.13
N CYS A 134 5.82 3.94 21.74
CA CYS A 134 5.03 3.64 20.55
C CYS A 134 3.57 3.46 20.94
N ASP A 135 2.70 4.40 20.55
CA ASP A 135 1.27 4.30 20.77
C ASP A 135 0.56 3.65 19.58
N LEU A 136 -0.65 3.11 19.82
CA LEU A 136 -1.42 2.45 18.78
C LEU A 136 -1.74 3.38 17.60
N SER A 137 -1.99 4.66 17.88
CA SER A 137 -2.25 5.70 16.87
C SER A 137 -1.02 6.08 16.05
N ASP A 138 0.20 5.83 16.55
CA ASP A 138 1.42 6.07 15.78
C ASP A 138 1.57 4.99 14.66
N VAL A 139 0.99 3.80 14.85
CA VAL A 139 1.15 2.63 13.97
C VAL A 139 -0.08 2.34 13.12
N PHE A 140 -1.29 2.62 13.63
CA PHE A 140 -2.54 2.34 12.96
C PHE A 140 -3.42 3.59 12.88
N ALA A 141 -4.17 3.71 11.79
CA ALA A 141 -5.29 4.64 11.68
C ALA A 141 -6.42 4.01 10.89
N ILE A 142 -7.66 4.30 11.27
CA ILE A 142 -8.85 3.83 10.57
C ILE A 142 -9.45 5.02 9.82
N TYR A 143 -9.72 4.84 8.53
CA TYR A 143 -10.42 5.83 7.72
C TYR A 143 -11.72 5.25 7.18
N GLU A 144 -12.80 6.01 7.21
CA GLU A 144 -14.03 5.72 6.51
C GLU A 144 -14.06 6.49 5.19
N TYR A 145 -14.28 5.79 4.08
CA TYR A 145 -14.42 6.41 2.78
C TYR A 145 -15.86 6.85 2.54
N ASP A 146 -16.08 8.17 2.50
CA ASP A 146 -17.36 8.74 2.10
C ASP A 146 -17.45 8.74 0.56
N LYS A 147 -18.45 8.03 0.01
CA LYS A 147 -18.67 7.97 -1.44
C LYS A 147 -19.26 9.26 -2.01
N ALA A 148 -19.98 10.06 -1.21
CA ALA A 148 -20.65 11.28 -1.67
C ALA A 148 -19.64 12.41 -1.88
N GLU A 149 -18.77 12.63 -0.89
CA GLU A 149 -17.71 13.64 -0.94
C GLU A 149 -16.40 13.09 -1.56
N GLY A 150 -16.26 11.76 -1.59
CA GLY A 150 -15.09 11.07 -2.12
C GLY A 150 -13.84 11.28 -1.26
N VAL A 151 -13.99 11.54 0.03
CA VAL A 151 -12.91 11.84 0.97
C VAL A 151 -12.76 10.72 2.01
N PHE A 152 -11.55 10.56 2.53
CA PHE A 152 -11.26 9.69 3.67
C PHE A 152 -11.39 10.47 4.97
N LEU A 153 -12.31 10.05 5.83
CA LEU A 153 -12.52 10.63 7.16
C LEU A 153 -11.87 9.74 8.21
N GLU A 154 -10.98 10.31 9.02
CA GLU A 154 -10.36 9.59 10.14
C GLU A 154 -11.42 9.21 11.19
N GLN A 155 -11.40 7.95 11.60
CA GLN A 155 -12.32 7.37 12.58
C GLN A 155 -11.56 6.92 13.83
N SER A 156 -12.30 6.68 14.91
CA SER A 156 -11.69 6.20 16.15
C SER A 156 -11.10 4.80 16.00
N LEU A 157 -9.99 4.57 16.71
CA LEU A 157 -9.31 3.27 16.81
C LEU A 157 -9.99 2.32 17.82
N ASP A 158 -11.19 2.64 18.30
CA ASP A 158 -11.90 1.83 19.30
C ASP A 158 -12.03 0.34 18.92
N PRO A 159 -12.23 -0.04 17.64
CA PRO A 159 -12.26 -1.46 17.25
C PRO A 159 -10.95 -2.22 17.51
N LEU A 160 -9.82 -1.52 17.62
CA LEU A 160 -8.50 -2.11 17.86
C LEU A 160 -8.06 -2.01 19.33
N ARG A 161 -8.84 -1.36 20.20
CA ARG A 161 -8.53 -1.19 21.62
C ARG A 161 -8.98 -2.39 22.46
N ASP A 162 -8.45 -3.56 22.12
CA ASP A 162 -8.55 -4.75 22.98
C ASP A 162 -7.38 -4.81 23.97
N ALA A 163 -7.66 -5.08 25.25
CA ALA A 163 -6.66 -5.08 26.31
C ALA A 163 -5.54 -6.12 26.07
N THR A 164 -5.89 -7.29 25.54
CA THR A 164 -4.94 -8.37 25.22
C THR A 164 -4.04 -7.97 24.06
N PHE A 165 -4.63 -7.29 23.07
CA PHE A 165 -3.89 -6.79 21.92
C PHE A 165 -2.93 -5.66 22.29
N GLU A 166 -3.35 -4.69 23.10
CA GLU A 166 -2.48 -3.60 23.54
C GLU A 166 -1.26 -4.10 24.33
N GLU A 167 -1.46 -5.08 25.21
CA GLU A 167 -0.37 -5.68 25.98
C GLU A 167 0.61 -6.40 25.05
N SER A 168 0.09 -7.19 24.10
CA SER A 168 0.89 -7.89 23.10
C SER A 168 1.66 -6.92 22.20
N PHE A 169 1.02 -5.82 21.79
CA PHE A 169 1.61 -4.77 20.98
C PHE A 169 2.76 -4.06 21.71
N LYS A 170 2.52 -3.60 22.95
CA LYS A 170 3.55 -2.97 23.79
C LYS A 170 4.72 -3.91 24.03
N ARG A 171 4.44 -5.20 24.26
CA ARG A 171 5.48 -6.23 24.41
C ARG A 171 6.31 -6.40 23.15
N LEU A 172 5.67 -6.45 21.98
CA LEU A 172 6.34 -6.62 20.69
C LEU A 172 7.32 -5.47 20.44
N TYR A 173 6.87 -4.21 20.57
CA TYR A 173 7.70 -3.03 20.35
C TYR A 173 8.77 -2.82 21.43
N LYS A 174 8.55 -3.32 22.66
CA LYS A 174 9.55 -3.28 23.73
C LYS A 174 10.65 -4.34 23.56
N VAL A 175 10.31 -5.53 23.05
CA VAL A 175 11.25 -6.64 22.87
C VAL A 175 12.01 -6.52 21.55
N TYR A 176 11.36 -6.00 20.51
CA TYR A 176 11.90 -5.93 19.17
C TYR A 176 11.95 -4.47 18.68
N ASP A 177 13.12 -3.85 18.91
CA ASP A 177 13.47 -2.49 18.49
C ASP A 177 13.40 -2.26 16.97
N LYS A 178 13.40 -3.33 16.17
CA LYS A 178 13.33 -3.31 14.70
C LYS A 178 12.03 -3.90 14.13
N THR A 179 10.92 -3.75 14.86
CA THR A 179 9.60 -4.15 14.36
C THR A 179 9.20 -3.29 13.17
N VAL A 180 8.99 -3.93 12.03
CA VAL A 180 8.56 -3.27 10.78
C VAL A 180 7.51 -4.13 10.09
N PHE A 181 6.52 -3.50 9.46
CA PHE A 181 5.66 -4.20 8.53
C PHE A 181 6.45 -4.55 7.26
N THR A 182 6.57 -5.85 6.98
CA THR A 182 7.14 -6.40 5.73
C THR A 182 6.01 -6.72 4.76
N LYS A 183 6.24 -6.47 3.47
CA LYS A 183 5.30 -6.73 2.38
C LYS A 183 5.39 -8.18 1.91
#